data_AF-A0A9D9KY08-F1
#
_entry.id   AF-A0A9D9KY08-F1
#
_cell.length_a   1.000
_cell.length_b   1.000
_cell.length_c   1.000
_cell.angle_alpha   90.00
_cell.angle_beta   90.00
_cell.angle_gamma   90.00
#
_symmetry.space_group_name_H-M   'P 1'
#
loop_
_entity.id
_entity.type
_entity.pdbx_description
1 polymer ?
#
loop_
_entity_poly.entity_id
_entity_poly.type
_entity_poly.pdbx_seq_one_letter_code
_entity_poly.pdbx_strand_id
1 'polypeptide(L)'
;KEPILVYPTLHYQNGGLDITPDGQTTNVENLFVAGEAVGGIHGTNRLMGNSLLDVIVFGRNAGVHAAAKAKNVNVGKLTLDHIAKFDAEREAAGVKTDAVSPKLLPDYRGNKQGM
;
A
#
# COMPACT_ATOMS: atom_id res chain seq x y z
N LYS A 1 39.33 15.13 -16.49
CA LYS A 1 38.25 14.57 -15.62
C LYS A 1 37.01 15.39 -15.91
N GLU A 2 36.04 14.80 -16.62
CA GLU A 2 34.73 15.42 -16.90
C GLU A 2 33.79 15.19 -15.70
N PRO A 3 32.97 16.17 -15.29
CA PRO A 3 31.98 15.98 -14.23
C PRO A 3 30.80 15.11 -14.68
N ILE A 4 30.16 14.42 -13.73
CA ILE A 4 28.92 13.68 -13.98
C ILE A 4 27.73 14.59 -13.70
N LEU A 5 26.83 14.71 -14.66
CA LEU A 5 25.58 15.45 -14.52
C LEU A 5 24.58 14.63 -13.69
N VAL A 6 24.02 15.23 -12.64
CA VAL A 6 23.07 14.57 -11.73
C VAL A 6 21.82 15.43 -11.52
N TYR A 7 20.67 14.78 -11.41
CA TYR A 7 19.38 15.41 -11.15
C TYR A 7 18.55 14.57 -10.17
N PRO A 8 17.63 15.19 -9.41
CA PRO A 8 16.72 14.45 -8.55
C PRO A 8 15.81 13.52 -9.36
N THR A 9 15.64 12.30 -8.88
CA THR A 9 14.68 11.32 -9.41
C THR A 9 13.83 10.78 -8.26
N LEU A 10 12.60 10.34 -8.55
CA LEU A 10 11.84 9.55 -7.59
C LEU A 10 12.65 8.28 -7.25
N HIS A 11 12.89 8.05 -5.96
CA HIS A 11 13.78 6.99 -5.50
C HIS A 11 13.09 5.94 -4.63
N TYR A 12 12.17 6.36 -3.75
CA TYR A 12 11.55 5.46 -2.79
C TYR A 12 10.16 5.96 -2.38
N GLN A 13 9.24 5.03 -2.14
CA GLN A 13 7.91 5.30 -1.59
C GLN A 13 7.87 4.99 -0.09
N ASN A 14 7.69 6.01 0.75
CA ASN A 14 7.53 5.82 2.22
C ASN A 14 6.09 5.45 2.62
N GLY A 15 5.13 5.65 1.72
CA GLY A 15 3.73 5.30 1.92
C GLY A 15 3.44 3.87 1.48
N GLY A 16 2.27 3.37 1.84
CA GLY A 16 1.85 2.01 1.51
C GLY A 16 0.70 1.56 2.39
N LEU A 17 0.52 0.24 2.51
CA LEU A 17 -0.49 -0.35 3.37
C LEU A 17 -0.10 -0.17 4.85
N ASP A 18 -1.09 0.20 5.66
CA ASP A 18 -0.95 0.27 7.12
C ASP A 18 -0.99 -1.15 7.71
N ILE A 19 -0.01 -1.47 8.56
CA ILE A 19 0.18 -2.82 9.09
C ILE A 19 0.45 -2.80 10.61
N THR A 20 0.14 -3.91 11.26
CA THR A 20 0.62 -4.22 12.60
C THR A 20 2.11 -4.62 12.58
N PRO A 21 2.81 -4.64 13.73
CA PRO A 21 4.19 -5.13 13.83
C PRO A 21 4.40 -6.58 13.32
N ASP A 22 3.32 -7.37 13.27
CA ASP A 22 3.32 -8.75 12.78
C ASP A 22 3.22 -8.86 11.25
N GLY A 23 3.02 -7.74 10.56
CA GLY A 23 2.92 -7.69 9.10
C GLY A 23 1.50 -7.75 8.55
N GLN A 24 0.47 -7.86 9.39
CA GLN A 24 -0.93 -7.93 8.93
C GLN A 24 -1.50 -6.53 8.70
N THR A 25 -2.27 -6.34 7.63
CA THR A 25 -2.94 -5.06 7.41
C THR A 25 -3.99 -4.79 8.48
N THR A 26 -4.16 -3.52 8.85
CA THR A 26 -5.14 -3.12 9.89
C THR A 26 -6.60 -3.20 9.42
N ASN A 27 -6.83 -3.20 8.09
CA ASN A 27 -8.16 -3.12 7.49
C ASN A 27 -8.61 -4.40 6.76
N VAL A 28 -7.71 -5.33 6.46
CA VAL A 28 -8.03 -6.59 5.77
C VAL A 28 -7.43 -7.77 6.53
N GLU A 29 -8.29 -8.56 7.16
CA GLU A 29 -7.85 -9.75 7.88
C GLU A 29 -7.18 -10.75 6.92
N ASN A 30 -6.14 -11.43 7.40
CA ASN A 30 -5.37 -12.43 6.65
C ASN A 30 -4.53 -11.89 5.49
N LEU A 31 -4.52 -10.57 5.25
CA LEU A 31 -3.61 -9.93 4.31
C LEU A 31 -2.33 -9.50 5.03
N PHE A 32 -1.20 -10.10 4.65
CA PHE A 32 0.12 -9.78 5.21
C PHE A 32 1.00 -9.13 4.14
N VAL A 33 1.76 -8.10 4.54
CA VAL A 33 2.52 -7.23 3.64
C VAL A 33 3.83 -6.83 4.31
N ALA A 34 4.90 -6.67 3.52
CA ALA A 34 6.20 -6.22 3.99
C ALA A 34 6.96 -5.43 2.91
N GLY A 35 8.02 -4.73 3.30
CA GLY A 35 8.88 -3.97 2.40
C GLY A 35 8.26 -2.66 1.91
N GLU A 36 8.67 -2.18 0.74
CA GLU A 36 8.25 -0.87 0.18
C GLU A 36 6.75 -0.77 -0.15
N ALA A 37 6.00 -1.87 -0.07
CA ALA A 37 4.53 -1.85 -0.16
C ALA A 37 3.84 -1.37 1.14
N VAL A 38 4.60 -1.24 2.24
CA VAL A 38 4.10 -0.86 3.57
C VAL A 38 4.34 0.62 3.83
N GLY A 39 3.38 1.26 4.50
CA GLY A 39 3.48 2.63 4.97
C GLY A 39 3.83 2.74 6.45
N GLY A 40 4.30 3.92 6.87
CA GLY A 40 4.35 4.33 8.28
C GLY A 40 5.65 4.00 9.03
N ILE A 41 6.35 2.93 8.67
CA ILE A 41 7.63 2.52 9.34
C ILE A 41 8.68 3.64 9.30
N HIS A 42 8.74 4.37 8.18
CA HIS A 42 9.76 5.39 7.92
C HIS A 42 9.30 6.82 8.24
N GLY A 43 8.06 7.01 8.71
CA GLY A 43 7.47 8.34 8.86
C GLY A 43 7.42 9.12 7.55
N THR A 44 7.66 10.43 7.61
CA THR A 44 7.62 11.31 6.41
C THR A 44 8.86 11.19 5.54
N ASN A 45 10.00 10.82 6.12
CA ASN A 45 11.27 10.71 5.40
C ASN A 45 12.10 9.50 5.88
N ARG A 46 12.30 8.53 4.99
CA ARG A 46 13.15 7.38 5.24
C ARG A 46 14.61 7.78 5.46
N LEU A 47 15.16 7.37 6.59
CA LEU A 47 16.59 7.45 6.87
C LEU A 47 17.39 6.48 5.98
N MET A 48 18.51 6.95 5.44
CA MET A 48 19.36 6.17 4.53
C MET A 48 19.80 4.84 5.14
N GLY A 49 19.78 3.76 4.33
CA GLY A 49 20.25 2.43 4.72
C GLY A 49 19.20 1.52 5.38
N ASN A 50 18.04 2.05 5.76
CA ASN A 50 17.04 1.27 6.50
C ASN A 50 16.10 0.42 5.64
N SER A 51 16.04 0.61 4.31
CA SER A 51 15.13 -0.18 3.46
C SER A 51 15.47 -1.65 3.38
N LEU A 52 16.75 -2.01 3.38
CA LEU A 52 17.13 -3.42 3.37
C LEU A 52 16.79 -4.08 4.70
N LEU A 53 17.01 -3.36 5.81
CA LEU A 53 16.64 -3.81 7.14
C LEU A 53 15.12 -4.02 7.26
N ASP A 54 14.35 -3.08 6.74
CA ASP A 54 12.89 -3.15 6.70
C ASP A 54 12.41 -4.43 5.99
N VAL A 55 12.85 -4.66 4.75
CA VAL A 55 12.49 -5.84 3.97
C VAL A 55 12.84 -7.13 4.70
N ILE A 56 14.02 -7.22 5.31
CA ILE A 56 14.46 -8.46 5.99
C ILE A 56 13.67 -8.69 7.29
N VAL A 57 13.55 -7.67 8.14
CA VAL A 57 12.92 -7.80 9.47
C VAL A 57 11.41 -7.96 9.34
N PHE A 58 10.74 -7.02 8.68
CA PHE A 58 9.29 -7.07 8.54
C PHE A 58 8.85 -8.17 7.56
N GLY A 59 9.66 -8.49 6.54
CA GLY A 59 9.41 -9.64 5.68
C GLY A 59 9.43 -10.97 6.43
N ARG A 60 10.42 -11.16 7.33
CA ARG A 60 10.46 -12.34 8.20
C ARG A 60 9.25 -12.39 9.13
N ASN A 61 8.90 -11.28 9.77
CA ASN A 61 7.75 -11.22 10.68
C ASN A 61 6.44 -11.54 9.95
N ALA A 62 6.17 -10.86 8.83
CA ALA A 62 4.99 -11.10 8.00
C ALA A 62 4.91 -12.56 7.55
N GLY A 63 6.02 -13.15 7.09
CA GLY A 63 6.07 -14.54 6.65
C GLY A 63 5.75 -15.55 7.75
N VAL A 64 6.33 -15.38 8.96
CA VAL A 64 6.09 -16.27 10.11
C VAL A 64 4.63 -16.20 10.54
N HIS A 65 4.06 -15.00 10.66
CA HIS A 65 2.68 -14.82 11.10
C HIS A 65 1.67 -15.26 10.05
N ALA A 66 1.92 -14.99 8.76
CA ALA A 66 1.10 -15.49 7.67
C ALA A 66 1.06 -17.02 7.64
N ALA A 67 2.22 -17.68 7.76
CA ALA A 67 2.31 -19.14 7.79
C ALA A 67 1.60 -19.75 9.00
N ALA A 68 1.68 -19.10 10.17
CA ALA A 68 0.95 -19.53 11.37
C ALA A 68 -0.57 -19.35 11.21
N LYS A 69 -1.02 -18.20 10.71
CA LYS A 69 -2.43 -17.89 10.51
C LYS A 69 -3.06 -18.82 9.47
N ALA A 70 -2.37 -19.12 8.37
CA ALA A 70 -2.86 -19.98 7.29
C ALA A 70 -3.31 -21.38 7.75
N LYS A 71 -2.73 -21.92 8.84
CA LYS A 71 -3.11 -23.22 9.41
C LYS A 71 -4.52 -23.23 10.01
N ASN A 72 -5.03 -22.06 10.40
CA ASN A 72 -6.30 -21.90 11.11
C ASN A 72 -7.34 -21.14 10.28
N VAL A 73 -7.05 -20.85 9.01
CA VAL A 73 -7.98 -20.15 8.11
C VAL A 73 -8.84 -21.16 7.38
N ASN A 74 -10.16 -20.99 7.45
CA ASN A 74 -11.09 -21.67 6.56
C ASN A 74 -11.34 -20.80 5.33
N VAL A 75 -11.01 -21.31 4.15
CA VAL A 75 -11.18 -20.57 2.90
C VAL A 75 -12.64 -20.64 2.46
N GLY A 76 -13.29 -19.47 2.44
CA GLY A 76 -14.67 -19.33 1.96
C GLY A 76 -14.79 -19.40 0.43
N LYS A 77 -16.03 -19.38 -0.08
CA LYS A 77 -16.29 -19.20 -1.50
C LYS A 77 -15.81 -17.81 -1.93
N LEU A 78 -15.14 -17.72 -3.08
CA LEU A 78 -14.74 -16.44 -3.66
C LEU A 78 -16.00 -15.64 -4.05
N THR A 79 -16.08 -14.39 -3.61
CA THR A 79 -17.18 -13.48 -3.95
C THR A 79 -16.66 -12.07 -4.26
N LEU A 80 -17.49 -11.28 -4.91
CA LEU A 80 -17.27 -9.85 -5.16
C LEU A 80 -18.20 -8.98 -4.31
N ASP A 81 -18.72 -9.52 -3.21
CA ASP A 81 -19.76 -8.86 -2.40
C ASP A 81 -19.27 -7.53 -1.81
N HIS A 82 -17.97 -7.42 -1.54
CA HIS A 82 -17.35 -6.18 -1.08
C HIS A 82 -17.45 -5.05 -2.12
N ILE A 83 -17.42 -5.37 -3.42
CA ILE A 83 -17.62 -4.39 -4.51
C ILE A 83 -19.06 -3.92 -4.52
N ALA A 84 -20.01 -4.86 -4.50
CA ALA A 84 -21.44 -4.54 -4.48
C ALA A 84 -21.82 -3.71 -3.24
N LYS A 85 -21.25 -4.03 -2.07
CA LYS A 85 -21.44 -3.26 -0.84
C LYS A 85 -20.87 -1.83 -0.98
N PHE A 86 -19.67 -1.70 -1.51
CA PHE A 86 -19.05 -0.39 -1.74
C PHE A 86 -19.86 0.47 -2.72
N ASP A 87 -20.37 -0.11 -3.80
CA ASP A 87 -21.22 0.61 -4.76
C ASP A 87 -22.53 1.10 -4.11
N ALA A 88 -23.16 0.25 -3.29
CA ALA A 88 -24.36 0.64 -2.52
C ALA A 88 -24.07 1.76 -1.51
N GLU A 89 -22.95 1.70 -0.78
CA GLU A 89 -22.51 2.75 0.13
C GLU A 89 -22.26 4.08 -0.60
N ARG A 90 -21.66 4.02 -1.79
CA ARG A 90 -21.45 5.20 -2.64
C ARG A 90 -22.75 5.81 -3.12
N GLU A 91 -23.71 5.00 -3.56
CA GLU A 91 -25.03 5.47 -3.96
C GLU A 91 -25.77 6.13 -2.79
N ALA A 92 -25.76 5.49 -1.61
CA ALA A 92 -26.38 6.03 -0.40
C ALA A 92 -25.74 7.36 0.05
N ALA A 93 -24.43 7.52 -0.13
CA ALA A 93 -23.71 8.76 0.12
C ALA A 93 -23.91 9.83 -1.00
N GLY A 94 -24.64 9.51 -2.08
CA GLY A 94 -24.86 10.41 -3.21
C GLY A 94 -23.61 10.65 -4.07
N VAL A 95 -22.59 9.80 -3.97
CA VAL A 95 -21.29 10.00 -4.64
C VAL A 95 -21.33 9.50 -6.07
N LYS A 96 -21.52 10.42 -7.01
CA LYS A 96 -21.38 10.17 -8.46
C LYS A 96 -20.00 10.60 -8.93
N THR A 97 -19.25 9.68 -9.54
CA THR A 97 -17.95 9.98 -10.15
C THR A 97 -17.68 9.09 -11.34
N ASP A 98 -17.04 9.66 -12.35
CA ASP A 98 -16.51 8.95 -13.53
C ASP A 98 -15.12 8.36 -13.27
N ALA A 99 -14.59 8.54 -12.05
CA ALA A 99 -13.30 7.98 -11.67
C ALA A 99 -13.35 6.45 -11.63
N VAL A 100 -12.46 5.82 -12.38
CA VAL A 100 -12.30 4.37 -12.44
C VAL A 100 -11.24 3.92 -11.43
N SER A 101 -11.57 2.92 -10.63
CA SER A 101 -10.66 2.28 -9.67
C SER A 101 -10.18 0.92 -10.20
N PRO A 102 -8.98 0.45 -9.79
CA PRO A 102 -8.01 1.17 -8.96
C PRO A 102 -7.26 2.23 -9.79
N LYS A 103 -7.12 3.44 -9.23
CA LYS A 103 -6.32 4.49 -9.85
C LYS A 103 -4.83 4.21 -9.61
N LEU A 104 -4.17 3.56 -10.56
CA LEU A 104 -2.77 3.16 -10.44
C LEU A 104 -1.81 4.35 -10.41
N LEU A 105 -2.11 5.39 -11.19
CA LEU A 105 -1.35 6.63 -11.23
C LEU A 105 -2.32 7.82 -11.07
N PRO A 106 -2.20 8.60 -9.99
CA PRO A 106 -2.77 9.94 -9.91
C PRO A 106 -2.38 10.79 -11.13
N ASP A 107 -3.22 11.77 -11.48
CA ASP A 107 -2.76 12.80 -12.40
C ASP A 107 -1.83 13.73 -11.61
N TYR A 108 -0.53 13.54 -11.80
CA TYR A 108 0.50 14.34 -11.13
C TYR A 108 0.73 15.70 -11.80
N ARG A 109 0.06 15.98 -12.92
CA ARG A 109 0.05 17.31 -13.51
C ARG A 109 -0.84 18.15 -12.61
N GLY A 110 -0.23 19.00 -11.78
CA GLY A 110 -0.95 19.95 -10.93
C GLY A 110 -2.07 20.65 -11.70
N ASN A 111 -3.17 20.94 -11.00
CA ASN A 111 -4.42 21.48 -11.57
C ASN A 111 -4.18 22.37 -12.80
N LYS A 112 -4.86 22.06 -13.91
CA LYS A 112 -5.16 23.04 -14.96
C LYS A 112 -6.10 24.13 -14.40
N GLN A 113 -5.66 24.90 -13.42
CA GLN A 113 -6.24 26.20 -13.09
C GLN A 113 -5.28 27.24 -13.67
N GLY A 114 -5.61 27.75 -14.86
CA GLY A 114 -4.84 28.80 -15.51
C GLY A 114 -4.22 28.43 -16.87
N MET A 115 -5.06 28.01 -17.83
CA MET A 115 -4.91 28.37 -19.25
C MET A 115 -6.28 28.73 -19.78
#